data_AF-A0A8I1AAL8-F1
#
_entry.id   AF-A0A8I1AAL8-F1
#
_cell.length_a   1.000
_cell.length_b   1.000
_cell.length_c   1.000
_cell.angle_alpha   90.00
_cell.angle_beta   90.00
_cell.angle_gamma   90.00
#
_symmetry.space_group_name_H-M   'P 1'
#
loop_
_entity.id
_entity.type
_entity.pdbx_description
1 polymer ?
#
loop_
_entity_poly.entity_id
_entity_poly.type
_entity_poly.pdbx_seq_one_letter_code
_entity_poly.pdbx_strand_id
1 'polypeptide(L)'
;MEAVRKVQPVKRLKESRLNRVIACENAPINWVWDEKDELEFIHMWDAGLSLQDIARAWPDRNPDDIIPLWLGLMYHEDPKKRLKDRLGGIWGRRRRG
;
A
#
# COMPACT_ATOMS: atom_id res chain seq x y z
N MET A 1 25.08 -10.24 4.45
CA MET A 1 25.01 -8.89 5.06
C MET A 1 24.63 -7.92 3.97
N GLU A 2 23.34 -7.60 3.87
CA GLU A 2 22.81 -6.74 2.83
C GLU A 2 22.83 -5.29 3.32
N ALA A 3 23.49 -4.41 2.58
CA ALA A 3 23.67 -3.03 2.95
C ALA A 3 22.35 -2.26 2.72
N VAL A 4 21.66 -1.91 3.81
CA VAL A 4 20.56 -0.95 3.80
C VAL A 4 21.08 0.37 3.20
N ARG A 5 20.70 0.67 1.95
CA ARG A 5 21.04 1.94 1.30
C ARG A 5 20.36 3.06 2.08
N LYS A 6 21.15 3.84 2.82
CA LYS A 6 20.70 5.07 3.47
C LYS A 6 20.19 6.04 2.40
N VAL A 7 18.88 6.24 2.37
CA VAL A 7 18.24 7.27 1.54
C VAL A 7 18.70 8.62 2.08
N GLN A 8 19.45 9.38 1.27
CA GLN A 8 19.89 10.72 1.60
C GLN A 8 18.66 11.65 1.71
N PRO A 9 18.57 12.52 2.73
CA PRO A 9 17.47 13.46 2.83
C PRO A 9 17.58 14.50 1.72
N VAL A 10 16.52 14.62 0.91
CA VAL A 10 16.40 15.66 -0.12
C VAL A 10 16.50 17.04 0.56
N LYS A 11 17.43 17.87 0.08
CA LYS A 11 17.64 19.25 0.55
C LYS A 11 16.33 20.03 0.34
N ARG A 12 15.62 20.34 1.43
CA ARG A 12 14.28 20.97 1.42
C ARG A 12 14.31 22.33 0.71
N LEU A 13 13.61 22.45 -0.41
CA LEU A 13 13.08 23.73 -0.86
C LEU A 13 11.93 24.11 0.07
N LYS A 14 12.27 24.71 1.22
CA LYS A 14 11.34 25.30 2.19
C LYS A 14 10.86 26.66 1.66
N GLU A 15 10.23 26.68 0.49
CA GLU A 15 9.57 27.90 0.03
C GLU A 15 8.21 28.03 0.71
N SER A 16 7.95 29.22 1.25
CA SER A 16 6.72 29.60 1.95
C SER A 16 5.52 29.49 1.00
N ARG A 17 4.77 28.39 1.07
CA ARG A 17 3.57 28.20 0.26
C ARG A 17 2.40 28.94 0.89
N LEU A 18 2.06 30.09 0.31
CA LEU A 18 0.82 30.85 0.50
C LEU A 18 -0.40 29.91 0.68
N ASN A 19 -0.87 29.74 1.91
CA ASN A 19 -2.10 29.05 2.32
C ASN A 19 -2.37 27.66 1.72
N ARG A 20 -1.33 26.88 1.37
CA ARG A 20 -1.50 25.53 0.79
C ARG A 20 -0.88 24.47 1.68
N VAL A 21 -1.65 23.42 1.96
CA VAL A 21 -1.18 22.21 2.67
C VAL A 21 -0.88 21.14 1.62
N ILE A 22 0.30 20.53 1.71
CA ILE A 22 0.64 19.35 0.91
C ILE A 22 0.38 18.12 1.79
N ALA A 23 -0.65 17.36 1.43
CA ALA A 23 -0.91 16.07 2.06
C ALA A 23 0.31 15.16 1.90
N CYS A 24 0.64 14.41 2.95
CA CYS A 24 1.76 13.47 3.00
C CYS A 24 3.17 14.08 2.83
N GLU A 25 3.35 15.42 2.88
CA GLU A 25 4.67 16.06 2.70
C GLU A 25 5.75 15.52 3.66
N ASN A 26 5.36 15.13 4.87
CA ASN A 26 6.25 14.55 5.86
C ASN A 26 5.81 13.15 6.31
N ALA A 27 4.94 12.48 5.55
CA ALA A 27 4.50 11.14 5.91
C ALA A 27 5.68 10.16 5.67
N PRO A 28 6.12 9.40 6.69
CA PRO A 28 7.20 8.42 6.55
C PRO A 28 6.64 7.14 5.92
N ILE A 29 6.22 7.20 4.65
CA ILE A 29 5.58 6.06 3.99
C ILE A 29 6.65 5.19 3.33
N ASN A 30 6.64 3.89 3.63
CA ASN A 30 7.54 2.91 3.02
C ASN A 30 6.78 2.08 1.97
N TRP A 31 6.95 2.43 0.68
CA TRP A 31 6.34 1.73 -0.46
C TRP A 31 7.17 0.56 -0.99
N VAL A 32 8.12 0.07 -0.20
CA VAL A 32 8.88 -1.13 -0.54
C VAL A 32 8.13 -2.35 -0.02
N TRP A 33 7.88 -3.28 -0.95
CA TRP A 33 7.20 -4.55 -0.73
C TRP A 33 8.02 -5.65 -1.37
N ASP A 34 8.15 -6.77 -0.68
CA ASP A 34 8.78 -7.94 -1.24
C ASP A 34 7.75 -8.78 -2.00
N GLU A 35 8.21 -9.65 -2.89
CA GLU A 35 7.33 -10.54 -3.66
C GLU A 35 6.44 -11.42 -2.76
N LYS A 36 6.94 -11.83 -1.58
CA LYS A 36 6.14 -12.59 -0.61
C LYS A 36 4.92 -11.78 -0.13
N ASP A 37 5.07 -10.46 0.05
CA ASP A 37 4.02 -9.57 0.55
C ASP A 37 2.96 -9.38 -0.55
N GLU A 38 3.40 -9.26 -1.82
CA GLU A 38 2.52 -9.23 -2.98
C GLU A 38 1.67 -10.50 -3.08
N LEU A 39 2.30 -11.68 -2.97
CA LEU A 39 1.61 -12.96 -3.07
C LEU A 39 0.63 -13.16 -1.92
N GLU A 40 1.00 -12.78 -0.70
CA GLU A 40 0.12 -12.84 0.46
C GLU A 40 -1.06 -11.87 0.30
N PHE A 41 -0.81 -10.65 -0.18
CA PHE A 41 -1.86 -9.68 -0.50
C PHE A 41 -2.85 -10.26 -1.51
N ILE A 42 -2.37 -10.82 -2.63
CA ILE A 42 -3.20 -11.42 -3.67
C ILE A 42 -4.04 -12.54 -3.08
N HIS A 43 -3.45 -13.42 -2.28
CA HIS A 43 -4.17 -14.50 -1.61
C HIS A 43 -5.32 -13.98 -0.73
N MET A 44 -5.05 -12.98 0.10
CA MET A 44 -6.05 -12.36 0.97
C MET A 44 -7.13 -11.60 0.18
N TRP A 45 -6.76 -10.96 -0.92
CA TRP A 45 -7.67 -10.28 -1.84
C TRP A 45 -8.64 -11.28 -2.48
N ASP A 46 -8.12 -12.39 -3.00
CA ASP A 46 -8.92 -13.46 -3.61
C ASP A 46 -9.83 -14.14 -2.57
N ALA A 47 -9.40 -14.20 -1.31
CA ALA A 47 -10.21 -14.66 -0.19
C ALA A 47 -11.35 -13.67 0.20
N GLY A 48 -11.42 -12.49 -0.41
CA GLY A 48 -12.53 -11.56 -0.19
C GLY A 48 -12.36 -10.62 1.01
N LEU A 49 -11.16 -10.54 1.60
CA LEU A 49 -10.87 -9.66 2.75
C LEU A 49 -10.81 -8.18 2.35
N SER A 50 -11.31 -7.26 3.19
CA SER A 50 -11.22 -5.81 2.91
C SER A 50 -9.78 -5.31 3.06
N LEU A 51 -9.41 -4.17 2.45
CA LEU A 51 -8.06 -3.60 2.64
C LEU A 51 -7.73 -3.38 4.12
N GLN A 52 -8.73 -3.05 4.94
CA GLN A 52 -8.57 -2.88 6.38
C GLN A 52 -8.24 -4.20 7.08
N ASP A 53 -8.87 -5.31 6.68
CA ASP A 53 -8.59 -6.63 7.24
C ASP A 53 -7.21 -7.14 6.81
N ILE A 54 -6.84 -6.91 5.54
CA ILE A 54 -5.52 -7.26 5.02
C ILE A 54 -4.43 -6.50 5.77
N ALA A 55 -4.58 -5.18 5.93
CA ALA A 55 -3.59 -4.38 6.65
C ALA A 55 -3.46 -4.79 8.12
N ARG A 56 -4.55 -5.19 8.77
CA ARG A 56 -4.52 -5.72 10.15
C ARG A 56 -3.81 -7.07 10.28
N ALA A 57 -3.61 -7.80 9.18
CA ALA A 57 -2.85 -9.04 9.20
C ALA A 57 -1.35 -8.80 9.39
N TRP A 58 -0.86 -7.57 9.10
CA TRP A 58 0.54 -7.22 9.22
C TRP A 58 0.81 -6.31 10.44
N PRO A 59 1.77 -6.66 11.31
CA PRO A 59 2.01 -5.95 12.56
C PRO A 59 2.65 -4.56 12.36
N ASP A 60 3.29 -4.32 11.22
CA ASP A 60 4.08 -3.14 10.90
C ASP A 60 3.45 -2.25 9.80
N ARG A 61 2.20 -2.55 9.39
CA ARG A 61 1.53 -1.84 8.29
C ARG A 61 0.19 -1.23 8.73
N ASN A 62 -0.07 0.00 8.30
CA ASN A 62 -1.36 0.65 8.44
C ASN A 62 -2.20 0.40 7.16
N PRO A 63 -3.54 0.32 7.25
CA PRO A 63 -4.44 0.48 6.11
C PRO A 63 -4.04 1.52 5.06
N ASP A 64 -3.42 2.65 5.43
CA ASP A 64 -2.99 3.66 4.46
C ASP A 64 -1.74 3.24 3.66
N ASP A 65 -0.85 2.41 4.25
CA ASP A 65 0.34 1.91 3.56
C ASP A 65 0.00 0.93 2.45
N ILE A 66 -1.13 0.23 2.60
CA ILE A 66 -1.56 -0.83 1.68
C ILE A 66 -2.15 -0.30 0.38
N ILE A 67 -2.60 0.95 0.36
CA ILE A 67 -3.25 1.57 -0.80
C ILE A 67 -2.30 1.60 -2.01
N PRO A 68 -1.04 2.07 -1.89
CA PRO A 68 -0.05 1.97 -2.95
C PRO A 68 0.17 0.55 -3.48
N LEU A 69 0.24 -0.46 -2.58
CA LEU A 69 0.41 -1.86 -2.98
C LEU A 69 -0.79 -2.35 -3.80
N TRP A 70 -2.01 -2.09 -3.30
CA TRP A 70 -3.25 -2.43 -4.00
C TRP A 70 -3.29 -1.79 -5.40
N LEU A 71 -3.00 -0.48 -5.52
CA LEU A 71 -2.95 0.21 -6.81
C LEU A 71 -1.89 -0.38 -7.73
N GLY A 72 -0.70 -0.67 -7.22
CA GLY A 72 0.37 -1.31 -7.99
C GLY A 72 -0.06 -2.66 -8.56
N LEU A 73 -0.70 -3.49 -7.74
CA LEU A 73 -1.17 -4.81 -8.15
C LEU A 73 -2.40 -4.75 -9.09
N MET A 74 -3.26 -3.73 -9.00
CA MET A 74 -4.36 -3.52 -9.97
C MET A 74 -3.85 -3.31 -11.40
N TYR A 75 -2.71 -2.64 -11.56
CA TYR A 75 -2.13 -2.30 -12.86
C TYR A 75 -0.86 -3.08 -13.20
N HIS A 76 -0.55 -4.14 -12.44
CA HIS A 76 0.69 -4.88 -12.57
C HIS A 76 0.86 -5.48 -13.98
N GLU A 77 2.06 -5.39 -14.56
CA GLU A 77 2.32 -5.87 -15.93
C GLU A 77 2.15 -7.38 -16.05
N ASP A 78 2.68 -8.16 -15.09
CA ASP A 78 2.46 -9.60 -15.02
C ASP A 78 0.98 -9.94 -14.73
N PRO A 79 0.25 -10.60 -15.64
CA PRO A 79 -1.13 -11.00 -15.45
C PRO A 79 -1.37 -11.96 -14.27
N LYS A 80 -0.34 -12.67 -13.81
CA LYS A 80 -0.44 -13.58 -12.65
C LYS A 80 -0.48 -12.83 -11.32
N LYS A 81 0.17 -11.66 -11.27
CA LYS A 81 0.18 -10.77 -10.11
C LYS A 81 -0.91 -9.71 -10.16
N ARG A 82 -1.47 -9.46 -11.35
CA ARG A 82 -2.52 -8.47 -11.53
C ARG A 82 -3.78 -8.87 -10.79
N LEU A 83 -4.26 -7.98 -9.91
CA LEU A 83 -5.52 -8.20 -9.21
C LEU A 83 -6.67 -8.19 -10.19
N LYS A 84 -7.65 -9.05 -9.89
CA LYS A 84 -8.94 -9.06 -10.57
C LYS A 84 -9.93 -8.24 -9.77
N ASP A 85 -10.80 -7.53 -10.48
CA ASP A 85 -11.97 -6.93 -9.87
C ASP A 85 -12.83 -8.00 -9.18
N ARG A 86 -13.35 -7.64 -8.00
CA ARG A 86 -14.18 -8.52 -7.18
C ARG A 86 -15.36 -7.76 -6.60
N LEU A 87 -16.43 -8.48 -6.29
CA LEU A 87 -17.60 -7.92 -5.61
C LEU A 87 -17.19 -7.37 -4.23
N GLY A 88 -17.55 -6.11 -3.96
CA GLY A 88 -17.18 -5.40 -2.72
C GLY A 88 -15.89 -4.59 -2.83
N GLY A 89 -15.08 -4.76 -3.88
CA GLY A 89 -13.88 -3.94 -4.14
C GLY A 89 -12.97 -3.82 -2.92
N ILE A 90 -12.54 -2.60 -2.59
CA ILE A 90 -11.69 -2.33 -1.41
C ILE A 90 -12.37 -2.65 -0.07
N TRP A 91 -13.70 -2.70 -0.04
CA TRP A 91 -14.50 -2.97 1.16
C TRP A 91 -14.67 -4.47 1.45
N GLY A 92 -14.30 -5.33 0.50
CA GLY A 92 -14.38 -6.79 0.63
C GLY A 92 -15.79 -7.32 0.92
N ARG A 93 -15.85 -8.57 1.39
CA ARG A 93 -17.08 -9.18 1.88
C ARG A 93 -17.35 -8.67 3.29
N ARG A 94 -18.12 -7.57 3.43
CA ARG A 94 -18.67 -7.25 4.75
C ARG A 94 -19.58 -8.40 5.17
N ARG A 95 -19.27 -9.08 6.29
CA ARG A 95 -20.33 -9.74 7.06
C ARG A 95 -21.34 -8.63 7.36
N ARG A 96 -22.58 -8.78 6.89
CA ARG A 96 -23.70 -8.03 7.49
C ARG A 96 -23.65 -8.37 8.98
N GLY A 97 -23.25 -7.40 9.79
CA GLY A 97 -23.49 -7.45 11.23
C GLY A 97 -24.97 -7.40 11.50
#